data_AF-A0A7G8HGM2-F1
#
_entry.id   AF-A0A7G8HGM2-F1
#
_cell.length_a   1.000
_cell.length_b   1.000
_cell.length_c   1.000
_cell.angle_alpha   90.00
_cell.angle_beta   90.00
_cell.angle_gamma   90.00
#
_symmetry.space_group_name_H-M   'P 1'
#
loop_
_entity.id
_entity.type
_entity.pdbx_description
1 polymer ?
#
loop_
_entity_poly.entity_id
_entity_poly.type
_entity_poly.pdbx_seq_one_letter_code
_entity_poly.pdbx_strand_id
1 'polypeptide(L)'
;MSFGGSPLTARLGPLTDTSTPLHSIHRLMAEGVPAGKADDAHARRLWWGALEVLQQRLLSDHSSLEGVWIAAPLPALYAPELLQRYRGWVWAPEALTLLNELQGSSLLPSDLISAPTGVAEEPLLSHRFQRMTLHAEDSQDPFLLVITTKLQVALALQGHEGQRRLLMRSEPSLLTGVLRLVEQRLKEDDPAQAEVLHRALNDLGPLQSSGDLALQFWPDLAQRLASMAPTVTLQTAHETPQDAPPSHASGEIDAELSLLEAIAHEVRTPLATIRTLIRSLLRRRDLPEKAMERLQQIDTECSEQIDRFGLIFQAAELQRQPEGPSPLARTDLGAMLRLLSPIWTQQLKRRGVGFAMTVADCMPFVLSDPSRLEPMLGGLVDRCSRSLPPGSKLLLTLEPAGARLKLQLISRTPEQIAAQTIDPMPQERLGPVLSWNTDTGSLQLSQTATRRLLESLGGRVTQRRDRGLTVFFPIAEQC
;
A
#
# COMPACT_ATOMS: atom_id res chain seq x y z
N MET A 1 -53.34 16.70 45.64
CA MET A 1 -52.44 17.03 44.52
C MET A 1 -51.17 16.19 44.69
N SER A 2 -51.02 15.15 43.87
CA SER A 2 -49.84 14.28 43.84
C SER A 2 -49.58 13.98 42.37
N PHE A 3 -48.43 14.43 41.85
CA PHE A 3 -47.97 14.11 40.49
C PHE A 3 -47.15 12.83 40.57
N GLY A 4 -47.74 11.71 40.16
CA GLY A 4 -47.05 10.44 39.96
C GLY A 4 -46.45 10.40 38.55
N GLY A 5 -45.13 10.24 38.47
CA GLY A 5 -44.41 10.00 37.22
C GLY A 5 -44.63 8.57 36.72
N SER A 6 -45.06 8.43 35.47
CA SER A 6 -45.05 7.17 34.73
C SER A 6 -43.67 6.96 34.08
N PRO A 7 -43.11 5.73 34.10
CA PRO A 7 -41.88 5.43 33.40
C PRO A 7 -42.13 5.37 31.88
N LEU A 8 -41.33 6.10 31.12
CA LEU A 8 -41.26 6.03 29.66
C LEU A 8 -40.63 4.69 29.25
N THR A 9 -41.47 3.68 29.04
CA THR A 9 -41.11 2.47 28.31
C THR A 9 -40.92 2.83 26.83
N ALA A 10 -39.69 3.11 26.42
CA ALA A 10 -39.35 3.22 25.00
C ALA A 10 -39.50 1.83 24.36
N ARG A 11 -40.55 1.66 23.57
CA ARG A 11 -40.79 0.47 22.74
C ARG A 11 -39.67 0.36 21.71
N LEU A 12 -38.80 -0.63 21.87
CA LEU A 12 -37.99 -1.15 20.77
C LEU A 12 -38.97 -1.72 19.73
N GLY A 13 -39.00 -1.10 18.55
CA GLY A 13 -39.74 -1.63 17.39
C GLY A 13 -39.16 -2.98 16.96
N PRO A 14 -39.93 -3.81 16.24
CA PRO A 14 -39.47 -5.12 15.80
C PRO A 14 -38.28 -4.95 14.85
N LEU A 15 -37.11 -5.46 15.26
CA LEU A 15 -35.93 -5.58 14.39
C LEU A 15 -36.22 -6.68 13.36
N THR A 16 -36.42 -6.29 12.11
CA THR A 16 -36.19 -7.15 10.95
C THR A 16 -34.69 -7.42 10.88
N ASP A 17 -34.18 -8.32 11.72
CA ASP A 17 -32.75 -8.53 11.91
C ASP A 17 -32.19 -9.53 10.90
N THR A 18 -31.84 -9.02 9.73
CA THR A 18 -30.85 -9.63 8.81
C THR A 18 -29.48 -9.00 9.00
N SER A 19 -29.16 -8.48 10.20
CA SER A 19 -27.91 -7.78 10.46
C SER A 19 -26.91 -8.68 11.17
N THR A 20 -25.72 -8.82 10.59
CA THR A 20 -24.62 -9.62 11.15
C THR A 20 -24.17 -9.06 12.51
N PRO A 21 -23.61 -9.89 13.41
CA PRO A 21 -23.13 -9.44 14.72
C PRO A 21 -22.10 -8.30 14.64
N LEU A 22 -21.21 -8.32 13.63
CA LEU A 22 -20.22 -7.25 13.41
C LEU A 22 -20.89 -5.93 13.02
N HIS A 23 -21.90 -5.94 12.15
CA HIS A 23 -22.67 -4.72 11.83
C HIS A 23 -23.40 -4.17 13.07
N SER A 24 -23.93 -5.06 13.92
CA SER A 24 -24.56 -4.69 15.19
C SER A 24 -23.57 -4.01 16.16
N ILE A 25 -22.30 -4.42 16.16
CA ILE A 25 -21.24 -3.75 16.96
C ILE A 25 -21.07 -2.29 16.52
N HIS A 26 -20.96 -2.02 15.22
CA HIS A 26 -20.84 -0.64 14.73
C HIS A 26 -22.06 0.21 15.09
N ARG A 27 -23.27 -0.37 15.01
CA ARG A 27 -24.51 0.32 15.41
C ARG A 27 -24.50 0.67 16.90
N LEU A 28 -24.17 -0.30 17.75
CA LEU A 28 -24.06 -0.12 19.21
C LEU A 28 -23.01 0.93 19.57
N MET A 29 -21.82 0.86 18.96
CA MET A 29 -20.72 1.81 19.16
C MET A 29 -21.13 3.26 18.88
N ALA A 30 -22.12 3.45 18.01
CA ALA A 30 -22.55 4.75 17.54
C ALA A 30 -23.78 5.31 18.27
N GLU A 31 -24.37 4.54 19.18
CA GLU A 31 -25.50 5.00 19.99
C GLU A 31 -25.14 6.25 20.78
N GLY A 32 -25.99 7.27 20.66
CA GLY A 32 -25.82 8.56 21.33
C GLY A 32 -24.76 9.49 20.71
N VAL A 33 -24.07 9.07 19.64
CA VAL A 33 -23.06 9.88 18.95
C VAL A 33 -23.68 10.56 17.72
N PRO A 34 -23.46 11.86 17.46
CA PRO A 34 -23.94 12.53 16.25
C PRO A 34 -23.20 12.05 15.00
N ALA A 35 -23.85 12.15 13.83
CA ALA A 35 -23.22 11.81 12.56
C ALA A 35 -21.95 12.63 12.33
N GLY A 36 -20.95 12.02 11.69
CA GLY A 36 -19.71 12.69 11.35
C GLY A 36 -19.86 13.59 10.14
N LYS A 37 -18.75 14.24 9.78
CA LYS A 37 -18.63 15.08 8.57
C LYS A 37 -17.36 14.73 7.76
N ALA A 38 -16.69 13.63 8.11
CA ALA A 38 -15.50 13.22 7.40
C ALA A 38 -15.89 12.46 6.12
N ASP A 39 -15.11 12.62 5.08
CA ASP A 39 -15.08 11.68 3.97
C ASP A 39 -14.23 10.44 4.34
N ASP A 40 -14.13 9.48 3.42
CA ASP A 40 -13.37 8.24 3.65
C ASP A 40 -11.87 8.48 3.86
N ALA A 41 -11.33 9.50 3.19
CA ALA A 41 -9.93 9.92 3.29
C ALA A 41 -9.60 10.41 4.72
N HIS A 42 -10.37 11.37 5.20
CA HIS A 42 -10.27 11.91 6.55
C HIS A 42 -10.57 10.84 7.60
N ALA A 43 -11.55 9.95 7.36
CA ALA A 43 -11.87 8.86 8.28
C ALA A 43 -10.73 7.85 8.43
N ARG A 44 -10.09 7.45 7.33
CA ARG A 44 -8.89 6.58 7.37
C ARG A 44 -7.76 7.25 8.13
N ARG A 45 -7.55 8.55 7.95
CA ARG A 45 -6.53 9.29 8.69
C ARG A 45 -6.83 9.33 10.19
N LEU A 46 -8.08 9.61 10.56
CA LEU A 46 -8.54 9.56 11.96
C LEU A 46 -8.28 8.18 12.56
N TRP A 47 -8.62 7.12 11.84
CA TRP A 47 -8.38 5.74 12.25
C TRP A 47 -6.91 5.43 12.49
N TRP A 48 -6.02 5.74 11.55
CA TRP A 48 -4.59 5.50 11.71
C TRP A 48 -3.97 6.31 12.85
N GLY A 49 -4.36 7.60 12.97
CA GLY A 49 -3.96 8.42 14.10
C GLY A 49 -4.40 7.83 15.43
N ALA A 50 -5.64 7.33 15.51
CA ALA A 50 -6.19 6.70 16.70
C ALA A 50 -5.45 5.41 17.08
N LEU A 51 -5.14 4.56 16.09
CA LEU A 51 -4.37 3.34 16.31
C LEU A 51 -2.96 3.62 16.83
N GLU A 52 -2.31 4.67 16.33
CA GLU A 52 -0.97 5.05 16.76
C GLU A 52 -0.97 5.58 18.19
N VAL A 53 -1.89 6.50 18.52
CA VAL A 53 -2.09 7.00 19.89
C VAL A 53 -2.35 5.86 20.86
N LEU A 54 -3.23 4.93 20.47
CA LEU A 54 -3.58 3.78 21.31
C LEU A 54 -2.37 2.86 21.53
N GLN A 55 -1.63 2.51 20.49
CA GLN A 55 -0.46 1.63 20.60
C GLN A 55 0.69 2.27 21.38
N GLN A 56 0.96 3.56 21.19
CA GLN A 56 1.97 4.27 21.98
C GLN A 56 1.62 4.25 23.47
N ARG A 57 0.35 4.44 23.83
CA ARG A 57 -0.12 4.33 25.23
C ARG A 57 0.06 2.91 25.77
N LEU A 58 -0.31 1.89 24.99
CA LEU A 58 -0.15 0.48 25.38
C LEU A 58 1.32 0.08 25.55
N LEU A 59 2.23 0.61 24.72
CA LEU A 59 3.67 0.35 24.80
C LEU A 59 4.33 1.06 26.01
N SER A 60 3.85 2.26 26.33
CA SER A 60 4.33 3.03 27.49
C SER A 60 3.95 2.40 28.82
N ASP A 61 2.92 1.55 28.85
CA ASP A 61 2.53 0.79 30.03
C ASP A 61 3.34 -0.52 30.13
N HIS A 62 4.47 -0.46 30.82
CA HIS A 62 5.30 -1.62 31.10
C HIS A 62 4.76 -2.54 32.20
N SER A 63 3.66 -2.16 32.88
CA SER A 63 3.15 -2.88 34.04
C SER A 63 2.02 -3.88 33.72
N SER A 64 1.27 -3.65 32.64
CA SER A 64 0.24 -4.58 32.17
C SER A 64 0.90 -5.65 31.30
N LEU A 65 1.06 -6.87 31.83
CA LEU A 65 1.70 -8.01 31.13
C LEU A 65 0.71 -8.86 30.32
N GLU A 66 -0.59 -8.69 30.55
CA GLU A 66 -1.65 -9.50 29.91
C GLU A 66 -2.80 -8.61 29.45
N GLY A 67 -3.47 -9.05 28.39
CA GLY A 67 -4.52 -8.28 27.73
C GLY A 67 -5.11 -9.05 26.56
N VAL A 68 -6.30 -8.61 26.16
CA VAL A 68 -7.06 -9.13 25.03
C VAL A 68 -7.26 -8.02 24.02
N TRP A 69 -7.13 -8.34 22.73
CA TRP A 69 -7.52 -7.44 21.65
C TRP A 69 -8.32 -8.18 20.59
N ILE A 70 -9.24 -7.47 19.95
CA ILE A 70 -10.17 -8.01 18.97
C ILE A 70 -10.29 -7.02 17.83
N ALA A 71 -10.15 -7.45 16.58
CA ALA A 71 -10.21 -6.56 15.43
C ALA A 71 -10.98 -7.14 14.24
N ALA A 72 -11.52 -6.25 13.41
CA ALA A 72 -12.11 -6.55 12.11
C ALA A 72 -12.02 -5.30 11.22
N PRO A 73 -11.97 -5.40 9.88
CA PRO A 73 -11.75 -6.62 9.09
C PRO A 73 -10.26 -7.02 9.00
N LEU A 74 -9.36 -6.30 9.67
CA LEU A 74 -7.91 -6.52 9.60
C LEU A 74 -7.29 -6.42 11.00
N PRO A 75 -6.09 -7.02 11.21
CA PRO A 75 -5.32 -6.76 12.41
C PRO A 75 -5.07 -5.26 12.59
N ALA A 76 -5.41 -4.73 13.76
CA ALA A 76 -5.25 -3.30 14.05
C ALA A 76 -4.05 -2.99 14.97
N LEU A 77 -3.55 -3.99 15.69
CA LEU A 77 -2.26 -3.91 16.39
C LEU A 77 -1.15 -4.44 15.49
N TYR A 78 -0.03 -3.72 15.43
CA TYR A 78 1.12 -4.07 14.59
C TYR A 78 2.46 -4.06 15.34
N ALA A 79 2.53 -3.46 16.54
CA ALA A 79 3.75 -3.47 17.33
C ALA A 79 4.07 -4.91 17.81
N PRO A 80 5.28 -5.45 17.52
CA PRO A 80 5.63 -6.84 17.86
C PRO A 80 5.48 -7.16 19.35
N GLU A 81 5.84 -6.21 20.21
CA GLU A 81 5.74 -6.34 21.67
C GLU A 81 4.29 -6.54 22.14
N LEU A 82 3.34 -5.82 21.54
CA LEU A 82 1.92 -5.95 21.87
C LEU A 82 1.34 -7.28 21.36
N LEU A 83 1.76 -7.72 20.17
CA LEU A 83 1.33 -9.00 19.57
C LEU A 83 1.87 -10.23 20.32
N GLN A 84 3.01 -10.08 21.00
CA GLN A 84 3.56 -11.12 21.88
C GLN A 84 2.89 -11.11 23.26
N ARG A 85 2.53 -9.94 23.77
CA ARG A 85 1.98 -9.75 25.11
C ARG A 85 0.49 -10.05 25.20
N TYR A 86 -0.30 -9.60 24.23
CA TYR A 86 -1.76 -9.68 24.28
C TYR A 86 -2.31 -10.78 23.38
N ARG A 87 -3.36 -11.45 23.86
CA ARG A 87 -4.08 -12.46 23.08
C ARG A 87 -5.05 -11.77 22.13
N GLY A 88 -5.04 -12.17 20.86
CA GLY A 88 -5.80 -11.50 19.81
C GLY A 88 -6.86 -12.37 19.15
N TRP A 89 -7.93 -11.76 18.67
CA TRP A 89 -8.85 -12.37 17.70
C TRP A 89 -9.11 -11.41 16.55
N VAL A 90 -9.00 -11.89 15.30
CA VAL A 90 -9.18 -11.05 14.12
C VAL A 90 -10.11 -11.71 13.12
N TRP A 91 -11.23 -11.08 12.80
CA TRP A 91 -12.01 -11.44 11.62
C TRP A 91 -11.39 -10.80 10.40
N ALA A 92 -10.94 -11.60 9.43
CA ALA A 92 -10.32 -11.07 8.22
C ALA A 92 -10.68 -11.83 6.94
N PRO A 93 -10.69 -11.16 5.77
CA PRO A 93 -11.02 -11.78 4.47
C PRO A 93 -10.07 -12.91 4.08
N GLU A 94 -10.59 -14.04 3.60
CA GLU A 94 -9.83 -15.27 3.28
C GLU A 94 -8.57 -15.05 2.43
N ALA A 95 -8.53 -14.02 1.58
CA ALA A 95 -7.34 -13.67 0.79
C ALA A 95 -6.07 -13.43 1.65
N LEU A 96 -6.23 -13.00 2.91
CA LEU A 96 -5.14 -12.84 3.86
C LEU A 96 -4.76 -14.13 4.61
N THR A 97 -5.55 -15.20 4.49
CA THR A 97 -5.23 -16.52 5.05
C THR A 97 -4.02 -17.13 4.33
N LEU A 98 -3.95 -16.95 3.01
CA LEU A 98 -2.79 -17.32 2.19
C LEU A 98 -1.49 -16.65 2.69
N LEU A 99 -1.57 -15.39 3.12
CA LEU A 99 -0.43 -14.61 3.62
C LEU A 99 0.08 -15.07 5.00
N ASN A 100 -0.73 -15.79 5.80
CA ASN A 100 -0.29 -16.33 7.09
C ASN A 100 0.25 -17.77 6.97
N GLU A 101 -0.29 -18.58 6.07
CA GLU A 101 0.37 -19.85 5.66
C GLU A 101 1.75 -19.57 5.07
N LEU A 102 1.90 -18.43 4.39
CA LEU A 102 3.17 -17.85 3.95
C LEU A 102 4.08 -17.35 5.09
N GLN A 103 3.59 -17.10 6.32
CA GLN A 103 4.42 -16.66 7.46
C GLN A 103 4.98 -17.84 8.28
N GLY A 104 4.36 -19.01 8.20
CA GLY A 104 4.95 -20.27 8.66
C GLY A 104 6.04 -20.80 7.72
N SER A 105 6.11 -20.25 6.50
CA SER A 105 7.09 -20.59 5.47
C SER A 105 8.10 -19.46 5.32
N SER A 106 9.39 -19.77 5.26
CA SER A 106 10.43 -18.76 4.97
C SER A 106 10.42 -18.28 3.49
N LEU A 107 9.35 -18.56 2.74
CA LEU A 107 9.28 -18.38 1.29
C LEU A 107 8.29 -17.28 0.91
N LEU A 108 8.67 -16.49 -0.10
CA LEU A 108 7.81 -15.47 -0.70
C LEU A 108 6.67 -16.14 -1.51
N PRO A 109 5.55 -15.43 -1.80
CA PRO A 109 4.43 -15.94 -2.61
C PRO A 109 4.85 -16.58 -3.95
N SER A 110 5.92 -16.06 -4.57
CA SER A 110 6.44 -16.59 -5.85
C SER A 110 7.22 -17.91 -5.70
N ASP A 111 7.77 -18.20 -4.52
CA ASP A 111 8.59 -19.39 -4.28
C ASP A 111 7.75 -20.62 -3.89
N LEU A 112 6.52 -20.42 -3.37
CA LEU A 112 5.58 -21.51 -3.08
C LEU A 112 5.06 -22.22 -4.33
N ILE A 113 5.02 -21.54 -5.47
CA ILE A 113 4.57 -22.11 -6.75
C ILE A 113 5.57 -23.19 -7.24
N SER A 114 6.79 -23.20 -6.71
CA SER A 114 7.88 -24.09 -7.15
C SER A 114 8.46 -25.00 -6.04
N ALA A 115 7.94 -24.94 -4.81
CA ALA A 115 8.50 -25.69 -3.70
C ALA A 115 8.02 -27.16 -3.68
N PRO A 116 8.92 -28.15 -3.53
CA PRO A 116 8.51 -29.54 -3.34
C PRO A 116 7.81 -29.71 -1.99
N THR A 117 6.69 -30.42 -2.00
CA THR A 117 5.89 -30.76 -0.83
C THR A 117 6.68 -31.62 0.15
N GLY A 118 7.14 -31.01 1.25
CA GLY A 118 7.62 -31.76 2.41
C GLY A 118 8.96 -31.31 2.97
N VAL A 119 9.02 -30.11 3.56
CA VAL A 119 9.93 -29.84 4.69
C VAL A 119 9.19 -28.89 5.64
N ALA A 120 8.70 -29.43 6.76
CA ALA A 120 8.17 -28.64 7.86
C ALA A 120 9.35 -28.19 8.73
N GLU A 121 9.75 -26.92 8.63
CA GLU A 121 10.57 -26.27 9.65
C GLU A 121 9.64 -25.44 10.56
N GLU A 122 9.78 -25.59 11.88
CA GLU A 122 8.93 -24.92 12.87
C GLU A 122 9.18 -23.38 12.90
N PRO A 123 8.14 -22.53 12.86
CA PRO A 123 8.31 -21.08 12.79
C PRO A 123 8.55 -20.42 14.18
N LEU A 124 9.59 -19.59 14.25
CA LEU A 124 10.14 -18.93 15.45
C LEU A 124 9.39 -17.68 15.97
N LEU A 125 8.14 -17.41 15.55
CA LEU A 125 7.31 -16.33 16.10
C LEU A 125 5.84 -16.76 16.21
N SER A 126 5.47 -17.40 17.33
CA SER A 126 4.08 -17.75 17.63
C SER A 126 3.29 -16.48 17.99
N HIS A 127 2.74 -15.79 16.98
CA HIS A 127 1.80 -14.69 17.22
C HIS A 127 0.61 -15.20 18.06
N ARG A 128 0.32 -14.55 19.20
CA ARG A 128 -0.75 -14.99 20.13
C ARG A 128 -2.15 -14.55 19.69
N PHE A 129 -2.41 -14.45 18.40
CA PHE A 129 -3.74 -14.11 17.90
C PHE A 129 -4.32 -15.17 16.98
N GLN A 130 -5.64 -15.34 17.07
CA GLN A 130 -6.43 -16.26 16.27
C GLN A 130 -7.16 -15.50 15.19
N ARG A 131 -7.24 -16.10 14.01
CA ARG A 131 -7.87 -15.50 12.84
C ARG A 131 -9.16 -16.24 12.52
N MET A 132 -10.24 -15.49 12.38
CA MET A 132 -11.58 -15.97 12.03
C MET A 132 -11.94 -15.50 10.60
N THR A 133 -12.83 -16.21 9.94
CA THR A 133 -13.28 -15.86 8.59
C THR A 133 -14.25 -14.68 8.66
N LEU A 134 -13.96 -13.62 7.90
CA LEU A 134 -14.89 -12.53 7.68
C LEU A 134 -15.85 -12.89 6.55
N HIS A 135 -17.16 -12.87 6.81
CA HIS A 135 -18.20 -13.18 5.82
C HIS A 135 -18.51 -11.95 4.95
N ALA A 136 -19.05 -12.17 3.75
CA ALA A 136 -19.37 -11.08 2.82
C ALA A 136 -20.45 -10.11 3.34
N GLU A 137 -21.30 -10.58 4.27
CA GLU A 137 -22.35 -9.79 4.92
C GLU A 137 -21.84 -8.97 6.11
N ASP A 138 -20.56 -9.13 6.49
CA ASP A 138 -19.97 -8.37 7.58
C ASP A 138 -19.54 -6.97 7.14
N SER A 139 -19.53 -6.05 8.11
CA SER A 139 -19.06 -4.68 7.91
C SER A 139 -17.60 -4.66 7.47
N GLN A 140 -17.31 -3.87 6.43
CA GLN A 140 -15.94 -3.55 5.99
C GLN A 140 -15.34 -2.39 6.80
N ASP A 141 -16.14 -1.71 7.62
CA ASP A 141 -15.65 -0.63 8.46
C ASP A 141 -14.76 -1.20 9.58
N PRO A 142 -13.62 -0.57 9.89
CA PRO A 142 -12.71 -1.09 10.89
C PRO A 142 -13.25 -0.95 12.32
N PHE A 143 -12.94 -1.96 13.12
CA PHE A 143 -13.25 -2.09 14.54
C PHE A 143 -12.03 -2.66 15.28
N LEU A 144 -11.76 -2.13 16.48
CA LEU A 144 -10.75 -2.62 17.40
C LEU A 144 -11.30 -2.52 18.83
N LEU A 145 -11.23 -3.60 19.59
CA LEU A 145 -11.44 -3.62 21.04
C LEU A 145 -10.13 -4.03 21.71
N VAL A 146 -9.72 -3.32 22.75
CA VAL A 146 -8.58 -3.67 23.59
C VAL A 146 -9.00 -3.63 25.05
N ILE A 147 -8.87 -4.75 25.74
CA ILE A 147 -9.15 -4.91 27.17
C ILE A 147 -7.87 -5.33 27.89
N THR A 148 -7.42 -4.50 28.80
CA THR A 148 -6.34 -4.77 29.75
C THR A 148 -6.82 -4.37 31.15
N THR A 149 -6.03 -4.65 32.18
CA THR A 149 -6.36 -4.25 33.57
C THR A 149 -6.36 -2.73 33.77
N LYS A 150 -5.65 -1.96 32.93
CA LYS A 150 -5.54 -0.50 33.05
C LYS A 150 -6.21 0.29 31.92
N LEU A 151 -6.44 -0.34 30.78
CA LEU A 151 -6.97 0.29 29.58
C LEU A 151 -8.06 -0.58 28.96
N GLN A 152 -9.27 -0.04 28.85
CA GLN A 152 -10.42 -0.69 28.24
C GLN A 152 -11.05 0.26 27.23
N VAL A 153 -10.93 -0.08 25.95
CA VAL A 153 -11.31 0.83 24.86
C VAL A 153 -11.75 0.07 23.62
N ALA A 154 -12.79 0.59 22.98
CA ALA A 154 -13.20 0.22 21.64
C ALA A 154 -13.04 1.41 20.68
N LEU A 155 -12.50 1.15 19.50
CA LEU A 155 -12.41 2.06 18.37
C LEU A 155 -13.22 1.48 17.22
N ALA A 156 -13.95 2.34 16.50
CA ALA A 156 -14.62 1.95 15.27
C ALA A 156 -14.71 3.12 14.28
N LEU A 157 -14.69 2.85 12.99
CA LEU A 157 -15.23 3.78 12.00
C LEU A 157 -16.69 3.41 11.70
N GLN A 158 -17.49 4.41 11.37
CA GLN A 158 -18.86 4.21 10.90
C GLN A 158 -19.33 5.41 10.08
N GLY A 159 -20.29 5.17 9.19
CA GLY A 159 -20.99 6.19 8.41
C GLY A 159 -20.84 5.90 6.92
N HIS A 160 -21.60 6.60 6.09
CA HIS A 160 -21.38 6.61 4.65
C HIS A 160 -20.41 7.75 4.27
N GLU A 161 -19.97 7.78 3.01
CA GLU A 161 -19.09 8.83 2.50
C GLU A 161 -19.67 10.23 2.78
N GLY A 162 -18.81 11.16 3.22
CA GLY A 162 -19.16 12.51 3.67
C GLY A 162 -19.79 12.60 5.07
N GLN A 163 -20.16 11.48 5.70
CA GLN A 163 -20.68 11.43 7.08
C GLN A 163 -19.91 10.46 7.97
N ARG A 164 -18.69 10.09 7.57
CA ARG A 164 -17.83 9.20 8.36
C ARG A 164 -17.47 9.83 9.70
N ARG A 165 -17.37 8.98 10.72
CA ARG A 165 -16.94 9.33 12.08
C ARG A 165 -16.03 8.26 12.66
N LEU A 166 -15.05 8.71 13.44
CA LEU A 166 -14.30 7.87 14.35
C LEU A 166 -15.03 7.81 15.69
N LEU A 167 -15.27 6.61 16.17
CA LEU A 167 -15.88 6.31 17.46
C LEU A 167 -14.79 5.78 18.37
N MET A 168 -14.68 6.37 19.56
CA MET A 168 -13.85 5.86 20.64
C MET A 168 -14.74 5.75 21.88
N ARG A 169 -14.85 4.54 22.44
CA ARG A 169 -15.73 4.21 23.56
C ARG A 169 -14.95 3.50 24.67
N SER A 170 -15.26 3.82 25.92
CA SER A 170 -14.62 3.22 27.10
C SER A 170 -15.61 2.95 28.24
N GLU A 171 -16.90 3.14 28.00
CA GLU A 171 -17.95 2.95 28.99
C GLU A 171 -18.20 1.45 29.24
N PRO A 172 -18.13 0.98 30.50
CA PRO A 172 -18.25 -0.45 30.79
C PRO A 172 -19.55 -1.10 30.30
N SER A 173 -20.67 -0.39 30.37
CA SER A 173 -21.97 -0.88 29.90
C SER A 173 -21.98 -1.14 28.38
N LEU A 174 -21.37 -0.25 27.60
CA LEU A 174 -21.25 -0.42 26.16
C LEU A 174 -20.25 -1.51 25.81
N LEU A 175 -19.07 -1.52 26.45
CA LEU A 175 -18.07 -2.56 26.22
C LEU A 175 -18.60 -3.96 26.54
N THR A 176 -19.45 -4.08 27.57
CA THR A 176 -20.16 -5.34 27.87
C THR A 176 -21.07 -5.76 26.70
N GLY A 177 -21.81 -4.80 26.12
CA GLY A 177 -22.66 -5.07 24.96
C GLY A 177 -21.86 -5.48 23.72
N VAL A 178 -20.73 -4.84 23.47
CA VAL A 178 -19.80 -5.18 22.37
C VAL A 178 -19.23 -6.58 22.58
N LEU A 179 -18.71 -6.89 23.78
CA LEU A 179 -18.17 -8.20 24.12
C LEU A 179 -19.21 -9.32 23.97
N ARG A 180 -20.47 -9.06 24.35
CA ARG A 180 -21.57 -10.02 24.14
C ARG A 180 -21.78 -10.34 22.67
N LEU A 181 -21.73 -9.34 21.78
CA LEU A 181 -21.86 -9.54 20.33
C LEU A 181 -20.65 -10.26 19.73
N VAL A 182 -19.45 -9.93 20.20
CA VAL A 182 -18.20 -10.64 19.84
C VAL A 182 -18.27 -12.10 20.26
N GLU A 183 -18.63 -12.39 21.51
CA GLU A 183 -18.76 -13.77 22.00
C GLU A 183 -19.87 -14.53 21.26
N GLN A 184 -21.00 -13.88 20.93
CA GLN A 184 -22.03 -14.47 20.10
C GLN A 184 -21.47 -14.86 18.73
N ARG A 185 -20.74 -13.94 18.08
CA ARG A 185 -20.14 -14.22 16.78
C ARG A 185 -19.10 -15.33 16.84
N LEU A 186 -18.24 -15.34 17.85
CA LEU A 186 -17.27 -16.42 18.04
C LEU A 186 -17.96 -17.76 18.31
N LYS A 187 -19.08 -17.81 19.04
CA LYS A 187 -19.83 -19.05 19.24
C LYS A 187 -20.42 -19.59 17.93
N GLU A 188 -20.79 -18.71 17.01
CA GLU A 188 -21.27 -19.08 15.67
C GLU A 188 -20.12 -19.61 14.78
N ASP A 189 -18.94 -18.97 14.83
CA ASP A 189 -17.79 -19.33 13.98
C ASP A 189 -16.93 -20.47 14.56
N ASP A 190 -16.56 -20.40 15.85
CA ASP A 190 -15.73 -21.38 16.58
C ASP A 190 -16.03 -21.37 18.10
N PRO A 191 -16.89 -22.28 18.59
CA PRO A 191 -17.25 -22.38 20.02
C PRO A 191 -16.06 -22.57 20.96
N ALA A 192 -14.98 -23.21 20.51
CA ALA A 192 -13.80 -23.43 21.35
C ALA A 192 -13.06 -22.11 21.59
N GLN A 193 -12.95 -21.27 20.57
CA GLN A 193 -12.34 -19.94 20.69
C GLN A 193 -13.18 -18.99 21.54
N ALA A 194 -14.50 -19.09 21.47
CA ALA A 194 -15.39 -18.34 22.36
C ALA A 194 -15.10 -18.65 23.84
N GLU A 195 -14.89 -19.92 24.19
CA GLU A 195 -14.57 -20.34 25.56
C GLU A 195 -13.17 -19.88 26.00
N VAL A 196 -12.20 -19.81 25.07
CA VAL A 196 -10.85 -19.28 25.34
C VAL A 196 -10.90 -17.77 25.58
N LEU A 197 -11.67 -17.03 24.77
CA LEU A 197 -11.89 -15.60 24.96
C LEU A 197 -12.55 -15.34 26.32
N HIS A 198 -13.62 -16.07 26.62
CA HIS A 198 -14.37 -15.91 27.87
C HIS A 198 -13.47 -16.11 29.09
N ARG A 199 -12.65 -17.16 29.12
CA ARG A 199 -11.65 -17.39 30.16
C ARG A 199 -10.62 -16.26 30.25
N ALA A 200 -10.07 -15.81 29.12
CA ALA A 200 -9.09 -14.73 29.11
C ALA A 200 -9.67 -13.40 29.64
N LEU A 201 -10.95 -13.11 29.38
CA LEU A 201 -11.63 -11.94 29.93
C LEU A 201 -11.88 -12.08 31.44
N ASN A 202 -12.27 -13.27 31.91
CA ASN A 202 -12.45 -13.53 33.34
C ASN A 202 -11.13 -13.36 34.13
N ASP A 203 -10.01 -13.78 33.55
CA ASP A 203 -8.67 -13.62 34.15
C ASP A 203 -8.26 -12.14 34.30
N LEU A 204 -8.72 -11.26 33.38
CA LEU A 204 -8.45 -9.82 33.44
C LEU A 204 -9.30 -9.07 34.47
N GLY A 205 -10.36 -9.70 34.98
CA GLY A 205 -11.27 -9.13 35.97
C GLY A 205 -12.39 -8.27 35.37
N PRO A 206 -13.20 -7.61 36.23
CA PRO A 206 -14.36 -6.86 35.79
C PRO A 206 -13.98 -5.63 34.94
N LEU A 207 -14.88 -5.24 34.03
CA LEU A 207 -14.72 -4.01 33.28
C LEU A 207 -14.76 -2.79 34.22
N GLN A 208 -13.82 -1.88 34.02
CA GLN A 208 -13.64 -0.67 34.81
C GLN A 208 -13.89 0.55 33.94
N SER A 209 -14.48 1.59 34.53
CA SER A 209 -14.70 2.84 33.81
C SER A 209 -13.35 3.51 33.54
N SER A 210 -12.95 3.55 32.27
CA SER A 210 -11.80 4.34 31.84
C SER A 210 -12.28 5.74 31.42
N GLY A 211 -12.95 6.44 32.34
CA GLY A 211 -13.57 7.75 32.07
C GLY A 211 -12.57 8.83 31.68
N ASP A 212 -11.38 8.82 32.29
CA ASP A 212 -10.30 9.76 31.99
C ASP A 212 -9.65 9.50 30.62
N LEU A 213 -9.90 8.34 30.01
CA LEU A 213 -9.26 7.97 28.75
C LEU A 213 -9.66 8.91 27.62
N ALA A 214 -10.94 9.28 27.54
CA ALA A 214 -11.42 10.21 26.52
C ALA A 214 -10.79 11.61 26.66
N LEU A 215 -10.57 12.06 27.91
CA LEU A 215 -9.96 13.37 28.20
C LEU A 215 -8.52 13.47 27.70
N GLN A 216 -7.81 12.34 27.60
CA GLN A 216 -6.44 12.31 27.10
C GLN A 216 -6.36 11.90 25.63
N PHE A 217 -7.17 10.92 25.21
CA PHE A 217 -7.15 10.35 23.86
C PHE A 217 -7.42 11.39 22.77
N TRP A 218 -8.43 12.25 22.93
CA TRP A 218 -8.77 13.23 21.88
C TRP A 218 -7.71 14.32 21.72
N PRO A 219 -7.12 14.91 22.80
CA PRO A 219 -5.94 15.77 22.67
C PRO A 219 -4.74 15.09 22.04
N ASP A 220 -4.41 13.86 22.45
CA ASP A 220 -3.30 13.08 21.90
C ASP A 220 -3.50 12.84 20.39
N LEU A 221 -4.73 12.50 19.99
CA LEU A 221 -5.10 12.34 18.58
C LEU A 221 -4.99 13.65 17.80
N ALA A 222 -5.49 14.76 18.35
CA ALA A 222 -5.39 16.06 17.69
C ALA A 222 -3.93 16.48 17.49
N GLN A 223 -3.10 16.33 18.52
CA GLN A 223 -1.66 16.57 18.44
C GLN A 223 -1.02 15.65 17.39
N ARG A 224 -1.38 14.37 17.40
CA ARG A 224 -0.83 13.42 16.43
C ARG A 224 -1.19 13.80 15.01
N LEU A 225 -2.46 14.07 14.73
CA LEU A 225 -2.94 14.48 13.41
C LEU A 225 -2.30 15.78 12.91
N ALA A 226 -2.06 16.74 13.82
CA ALA A 226 -1.35 17.98 13.52
C ALA A 226 0.15 17.76 13.24
N SER A 227 0.77 16.77 13.91
CA SER A 227 2.17 16.38 13.66
C SER A 227 2.35 15.48 12.44
N MET A 228 1.28 14.79 12.01
CA MET A 228 1.29 13.94 10.83
C MET A 228 1.37 14.82 9.58
N ALA A 229 2.30 14.49 8.69
CA ALA A 229 2.29 15.03 7.33
C ALA A 229 0.91 14.81 6.69
N PRO A 230 0.42 15.75 5.86
CA PRO A 230 -0.89 15.62 5.26
C PRO A 230 -1.04 14.27 4.54
N THR A 231 -1.94 13.42 5.03
CA THR A 231 -2.26 12.13 4.40
C THR A 231 -2.93 12.40 3.08
N VAL A 232 -2.21 12.13 2.00
CA VAL A 232 -2.77 12.13 0.66
C VAL A 232 -3.33 10.74 0.38
N THR A 233 -4.59 10.55 0.69
CA THR A 233 -5.36 9.40 0.22
C THR A 233 -5.80 9.67 -1.21
N LEU A 234 -5.29 8.89 -2.15
CA LEU A 234 -5.78 8.81 -3.52
C LEU A 234 -7.28 8.47 -3.48
N GLN A 235 -8.15 9.44 -3.78
CA GLN A 235 -9.54 9.18 -4.10
C GLN A 235 -9.56 8.57 -5.50
N THR A 236 -9.94 7.30 -5.61
CA THR A 236 -10.37 6.74 -6.88
C THR A 236 -11.74 7.34 -7.17
N ALA A 237 -11.80 8.37 -8.01
CA ALA A 237 -13.06 8.93 -8.47
C ALA A 237 -13.85 7.83 -9.20
N HIS A 238 -14.83 7.25 -8.51
CA HIS A 238 -15.92 6.51 -9.13
C HIS A 238 -17.12 7.46 -9.14
N GLU A 239 -17.02 8.54 -9.91
CA GLU A 239 -18.13 9.46 -10.10
C GLU A 239 -19.06 8.93 -11.19
N THR A 240 -20.21 8.41 -10.76
CA THR A 240 -21.41 8.33 -11.59
C THR A 240 -21.76 9.73 -12.10
N PRO A 241 -21.96 9.96 -13.41
CA PRO A 241 -22.19 11.29 -13.94
C PRO A 241 -23.63 11.74 -13.63
N GLN A 242 -23.78 12.80 -12.83
CA GLN A 242 -25.00 13.60 -12.81
C GLN A 242 -24.67 15.10 -12.86
N ASP A 243 -24.90 15.65 -14.06
CA ASP A 243 -25.28 17.03 -14.39
C ASP A 243 -24.74 18.18 -13.51
N ALA A 244 -23.54 18.65 -13.84
CA ALA A 244 -23.11 20.04 -13.58
C ALA A 244 -22.31 20.59 -14.79
N PRO A 245 -22.46 21.89 -15.14
CA PRO A 245 -21.86 22.46 -16.35
C PRO A 245 -20.32 22.61 -16.23
N PRO A 246 -19.56 22.56 -17.34
CA PRO A 246 -18.11 22.40 -17.32
C PRO A 246 -17.40 23.77 -17.24
N SER A 247 -16.82 24.10 -16.08
CA SER A 247 -15.87 25.22 -16.00
C SER A 247 -14.71 25.04 -15.01
N HIS A 248 -14.44 23.84 -14.48
CA HIS A 248 -13.37 23.64 -13.47
C HIS A 248 -12.27 22.62 -13.81
N ALA A 249 -12.31 21.98 -14.99
CA ALA A 249 -11.41 20.88 -15.35
C ALA A 249 -9.89 21.18 -15.25
N SER A 250 -9.46 22.43 -15.49
CA SER A 250 -8.03 22.80 -15.42
C SER A 250 -7.49 22.85 -13.99
N GLY A 251 -8.32 23.29 -13.03
CA GLY A 251 -7.91 23.46 -11.63
C GLY A 251 -7.82 22.14 -10.87
N GLU A 252 -8.68 21.18 -11.21
CA GLU A 252 -8.66 19.83 -10.64
C GLU A 252 -7.43 19.04 -11.09
N ILE A 253 -7.06 19.12 -12.38
CA ILE A 253 -5.87 18.45 -12.91
C ILE A 253 -4.59 19.04 -12.29
N ASP A 254 -4.50 20.36 -12.16
CA ASP A 254 -3.34 21.00 -11.51
C ASP A 254 -3.23 20.64 -10.01
N ALA A 255 -4.37 20.48 -9.32
CA ALA A 255 -4.40 20.01 -7.95
C ALA A 255 -3.94 18.54 -7.84
N GLU A 256 -4.42 17.65 -8.73
CA GLU A 256 -3.97 16.25 -8.80
C GLU A 256 -2.47 16.14 -9.11
N LEU A 257 -1.93 16.97 -10.00
CA LEU A 257 -0.51 16.98 -10.35
C LEU A 257 0.37 17.47 -9.19
N SER A 258 -0.01 18.58 -8.55
CA SER A 258 0.66 19.10 -7.34
C SER A 258 0.64 18.07 -6.20
N LEU A 259 -0.47 17.34 -6.09
CA LEU A 259 -0.64 16.27 -5.12
C LEU A 259 0.31 15.09 -5.41
N LEU A 260 0.45 14.68 -6.67
CA LEU A 260 1.37 13.64 -7.09
C LEU A 260 2.84 14.04 -6.85
N GLU A 261 3.20 15.30 -7.10
CA GLU A 261 4.52 15.85 -6.79
C GLU A 261 4.82 15.75 -5.28
N ALA A 262 3.86 16.17 -4.43
CA ALA A 262 3.97 16.11 -2.98
C ALA A 262 4.12 14.67 -2.47
N ILE A 263 3.28 13.72 -2.93
CA ILE A 263 3.39 12.31 -2.56
C ILE A 263 4.76 11.75 -2.96
N ALA A 264 5.18 11.99 -4.20
CA ALA A 264 6.44 11.46 -4.69
C ALA A 264 7.63 11.98 -3.86
N HIS A 265 7.59 13.23 -3.43
CA HIS A 265 8.61 13.82 -2.56
C HIS A 265 8.57 13.25 -1.13
N GLU A 266 7.38 13.16 -0.52
CA GLU A 266 7.16 12.65 0.83
C GLU A 266 7.49 11.15 0.95
N VAL A 267 7.36 10.36 -0.12
CA VAL A 267 7.75 8.93 -0.14
C VAL A 267 9.25 8.76 -0.38
N ARG A 268 9.86 9.56 -1.28
CA ARG A 268 11.30 9.45 -1.59
C ARG A 268 12.19 9.74 -0.38
N THR A 269 11.83 10.74 0.41
CA THR A 269 12.66 11.22 1.55
C THR A 269 12.88 10.17 2.65
N PRO A 270 11.86 9.51 3.20
CA PRO A 270 12.05 8.45 4.19
C PRO A 270 12.74 7.22 3.58
N LEU A 271 12.43 6.84 2.34
CA LEU A 271 13.12 5.72 1.67
C LEU A 271 14.62 6.01 1.47
N ALA A 272 14.99 7.24 1.12
CA ALA A 272 16.39 7.64 1.00
C ALA A 272 17.12 7.57 2.35
N THR A 273 16.44 7.93 3.44
CA THR A 273 16.96 7.80 4.80
C THR A 273 17.15 6.33 5.18
N ILE A 274 16.13 5.48 4.97
CA ILE A 274 16.19 4.03 5.21
C ILE A 274 17.35 3.40 4.42
N ARG A 275 17.45 3.71 3.13
CA ARG A 275 18.55 3.26 2.25
C ARG A 275 19.92 3.65 2.80
N THR A 276 20.05 4.87 3.31
CA THR A 276 21.31 5.36 3.90
C THR A 276 21.68 4.58 5.17
N LEU A 277 20.70 4.33 6.05
CA LEU A 277 20.91 3.51 7.25
C LEU A 277 21.28 2.07 6.89
N ILE A 278 20.64 1.47 5.90
CA ILE A 278 20.95 0.13 5.40
C ILE A 278 22.37 0.06 4.85
N ARG A 279 22.76 1.02 4.00
CA ARG A 279 24.13 1.09 3.46
C ARG A 279 25.17 1.32 4.55
N SER A 280 24.82 2.02 5.61
CA SER A 280 25.66 2.15 6.81
C SER A 280 25.82 0.80 7.52
N LEU A 281 24.73 0.06 7.73
CA LEU A 281 24.76 -1.28 8.32
C LEU A 281 25.58 -2.25 7.46
N LEU A 282 25.42 -2.25 6.14
CA LEU A 282 26.18 -3.10 5.21
C LEU A 282 27.70 -2.88 5.23
N ARG A 283 28.19 -1.77 5.80
CA ARG A 283 29.64 -1.53 6.00
C ARG A 283 30.20 -2.22 7.24
N ARG A 284 29.34 -2.70 8.14
CA ARG A 284 29.74 -3.45 9.33
C ARG A 284 30.21 -4.86 8.96
N ARG A 285 31.22 -5.37 9.67
CA ARG A 285 31.80 -6.72 9.44
C ARG A 285 31.25 -7.78 10.39
N ASP A 286 30.47 -7.39 11.38
CA ASP A 286 29.94 -8.25 12.45
C ASP A 286 28.49 -8.70 12.21
N LEU A 287 27.98 -8.58 10.98
CA LEU A 287 26.62 -8.99 10.63
C LEU A 287 26.56 -10.45 10.17
N PRO A 288 25.57 -11.24 10.63
CA PRO A 288 25.30 -12.56 10.08
C PRO A 288 24.99 -12.50 8.57
N GLU A 289 25.40 -13.52 7.82
CA GLU A 289 25.22 -13.57 6.34
C GLU A 289 23.77 -13.35 5.92
N LYS A 290 22.82 -14.02 6.57
CA LYS A 290 21.38 -13.85 6.31
C LYS A 290 20.93 -12.39 6.50
N ALA A 291 21.43 -11.70 7.52
CA ALA A 291 21.08 -10.29 7.76
C ALA A 291 21.65 -9.39 6.64
N MET A 292 22.87 -9.68 6.18
CA MET A 292 23.49 -8.98 5.06
C MET A 292 22.70 -9.18 3.75
N GLU A 293 22.26 -10.40 3.45
CA GLU A 293 21.41 -10.70 2.29
C GLU A 293 20.08 -9.93 2.35
N ARG A 294 19.41 -9.92 3.52
CA ARG A 294 18.17 -9.16 3.71
C ARG A 294 18.39 -7.67 3.56
N LEU A 295 19.46 -7.11 4.13
CA LEU A 295 19.80 -5.70 3.97
C LEU A 295 20.06 -5.33 2.50
N GLN A 296 20.71 -6.20 1.73
CA GLN A 296 20.91 -6.00 0.29
C GLN A 296 19.59 -6.06 -0.50
N GLN A 297 18.67 -6.94 -0.12
CA GLN A 297 17.32 -6.99 -0.69
C GLN A 297 16.56 -5.68 -0.41
N ILE A 298 16.59 -5.20 0.83
CA ILE A 298 15.90 -3.96 1.22
C ILE A 298 16.54 -2.73 0.55
N ASP A 299 17.88 -2.67 0.43
CA ASP A 299 18.57 -1.60 -0.32
C ASP A 299 18.15 -1.56 -1.79
N THR A 300 18.01 -2.74 -2.41
CA THR A 300 17.54 -2.87 -3.79
C THR A 300 16.12 -2.33 -3.92
N GLU A 301 15.18 -2.81 -3.09
CA GLU A 301 13.78 -2.36 -3.13
C GLU A 301 13.66 -0.85 -2.85
N CYS A 302 14.36 -0.33 -1.84
CA CYS A 302 14.36 1.11 -1.55
C CYS A 302 14.87 1.91 -2.75
N SER A 303 15.93 1.44 -3.42
CA SER A 303 16.46 2.12 -4.61
C SER A 303 15.44 2.13 -5.75
N GLU A 304 14.83 0.98 -6.05
CA GLU A 304 13.80 0.87 -7.09
C GLU A 304 12.59 1.77 -6.80
N GLN A 305 12.12 1.82 -5.56
CA GLN A 305 11.00 2.71 -5.20
C GLN A 305 11.39 4.19 -5.28
N ILE A 306 12.59 4.57 -4.83
CA ILE A 306 13.09 5.96 -4.95
C ILE A 306 13.13 6.40 -6.42
N ASP A 307 13.65 5.54 -7.29
CA ASP A 307 13.77 5.82 -8.71
C ASP A 307 12.39 5.92 -9.38
N ARG A 308 11.47 5.01 -9.03
CA ARG A 308 10.09 5.01 -9.52
C ARG A 308 9.33 6.27 -9.12
N PHE A 309 9.34 6.64 -7.84
CA PHE A 309 8.72 7.89 -7.40
C PHE A 309 9.43 9.12 -7.96
N GLY A 310 10.73 9.02 -8.27
CA GLY A 310 11.44 10.07 -9.00
C GLY A 310 10.91 10.31 -10.40
N LEU A 311 10.59 9.24 -11.13
CA LEU A 311 9.97 9.36 -12.45
C LEU A 311 8.53 9.86 -12.39
N ILE A 312 7.77 9.49 -11.36
CA ILE A 312 6.41 10.03 -11.12
C ILE A 312 6.46 11.53 -10.87
N PHE A 313 7.39 11.98 -10.01
CA PHE A 313 7.60 13.40 -9.75
C PHE A 313 7.90 14.17 -11.04
N GLN A 314 8.88 13.70 -11.82
CA GLN A 314 9.26 14.34 -13.09
C GLN A 314 8.11 14.35 -14.10
N ALA A 315 7.29 13.29 -14.13
CA ALA A 315 6.14 13.23 -15.03
C ALA A 315 5.06 14.24 -14.62
N ALA A 316 4.80 14.41 -13.32
CA ALA A 316 3.83 15.37 -12.82
C ALA A 316 4.29 16.82 -13.07
N GLU A 317 5.56 17.11 -12.76
CA GLU A 317 6.19 18.41 -13.01
C GLU A 317 6.12 18.80 -14.49
N LEU A 318 6.46 17.88 -15.40
CA LEU A 318 6.39 18.10 -16.84
C LEU A 318 4.96 18.37 -17.33
N GLN A 319 3.94 17.76 -16.72
CA GLN A 319 2.55 18.01 -17.10
C GLN A 319 2.06 19.38 -16.61
N ARG A 320 2.51 19.83 -15.44
CA ARG A 320 2.17 21.13 -14.86
C ARG A 320 2.91 22.28 -15.53
N GLN A 321 4.17 22.06 -15.91
CA GLN A 321 5.04 23.04 -16.56
C GLN A 321 5.55 22.53 -17.91
N PRO A 322 4.70 22.51 -18.96
CA PRO A 322 5.08 22.04 -20.29
C PRO A 322 6.07 22.99 -21.00
N GLU A 323 6.15 24.27 -20.59
CA GLU A 323 6.96 25.30 -21.24
C GLU A 323 8.26 25.56 -20.46
N GLY A 324 9.26 24.69 -20.68
CA GLY A 324 10.64 24.96 -20.30
C GLY A 324 11.59 24.22 -21.24
N PRO A 325 12.53 24.88 -21.91
CA PRO A 325 13.54 24.18 -22.69
C PRO A 325 14.43 23.37 -21.73
N SER A 326 14.28 22.04 -21.72
CA SER A 326 15.26 21.19 -21.05
C SER A 326 16.58 21.33 -21.81
N PRO A 327 17.68 21.75 -21.16
CA PRO A 327 18.95 21.91 -21.85
C PRO A 327 19.46 20.53 -22.28
N LEU A 328 19.29 20.20 -23.55
CA LEU A 328 19.78 18.95 -24.11
C LEU A 328 21.29 19.08 -24.38
N ALA A 329 22.05 18.09 -23.93
CA ALA A 329 23.48 18.00 -24.10
C ALA A 329 23.86 16.83 -25.02
N ARG A 330 25.08 16.88 -25.54
CA ARG A 330 25.66 15.80 -26.32
C ARG A 330 25.88 14.59 -25.41
N THR A 331 25.11 13.53 -25.62
CA THR A 331 25.03 12.34 -24.76
C THR A 331 25.46 11.09 -25.52
N ASP A 332 26.37 10.30 -24.94
CA ASP A 332 26.75 8.98 -25.48
C ASP A 332 25.80 7.91 -24.95
N LEU A 333 24.70 7.71 -25.67
CA LEU A 333 23.68 6.71 -25.32
C LEU A 333 24.24 5.27 -25.39
N GLY A 334 25.19 5.01 -26.30
CA GLY A 334 25.82 3.70 -26.42
C GLY A 334 26.64 3.34 -25.19
N ALA A 335 27.48 4.26 -24.71
CA ALA A 335 28.26 4.08 -23.48
C ALA A 335 27.35 3.94 -22.25
N MET A 336 26.30 4.77 -22.14
CA MET A 336 25.33 4.70 -21.04
C MET A 336 24.65 3.33 -20.96
N LEU A 337 24.14 2.79 -22.08
CA LEU A 337 23.51 1.46 -22.09
C LEU A 337 24.49 0.34 -21.72
N ARG A 338 25.75 0.41 -22.17
CA ARG A 338 26.79 -0.55 -21.79
C ARG A 338 27.09 -0.51 -20.29
N LEU A 339 27.09 0.69 -19.69
CA LEU A 339 27.28 0.85 -18.25
C LEU A 339 26.13 0.25 -17.44
N LEU A 340 24.88 0.42 -17.90
CA LEU A 340 23.67 -0.04 -17.19
C LEU A 340 23.37 -1.53 -17.39
N SER A 341 23.85 -2.13 -18.50
CA SER A 341 23.55 -3.51 -18.88
C SER A 341 23.85 -4.56 -17.79
N PRO A 342 25.00 -4.53 -17.07
CA PRO A 342 25.25 -5.50 -15.99
C PRO A 342 24.24 -5.39 -14.86
N ILE A 343 23.84 -4.16 -14.50
CA ILE A 343 22.88 -3.87 -13.43
C ILE A 343 21.51 -4.45 -13.80
N TRP A 344 21.03 -4.16 -15.01
CA TRP A 344 19.76 -4.69 -15.51
C TRP A 344 19.78 -6.21 -15.67
N THR A 345 20.91 -6.78 -16.12
CA THR A 345 21.06 -8.24 -16.23
C THR A 345 20.86 -8.91 -14.88
N GLN A 346 21.49 -8.38 -13.82
CA GLN A 346 21.33 -8.90 -12.47
C GLN A 346 19.91 -8.70 -11.94
N GLN A 347 19.34 -7.51 -12.14
CA GLN A 347 17.99 -7.17 -11.70
C GLN A 347 16.94 -8.09 -12.33
N LEU A 348 16.99 -8.28 -13.65
CA LEU A 348 16.03 -9.12 -14.38
C LEU A 348 16.22 -10.60 -14.06
N LYS A 349 17.46 -11.06 -13.87
CA LYS A 349 17.74 -12.45 -13.47
C LYS A 349 17.08 -12.80 -12.14
N ARG A 350 17.06 -11.89 -11.16
CA ARG A 350 16.38 -12.10 -9.86
C ARG A 350 14.86 -12.29 -10.02
N ARG A 351 14.27 -11.75 -11.09
CA ARG A 351 12.84 -11.87 -11.42
C ARG A 351 12.55 -13.05 -12.37
N GLY A 352 13.54 -13.88 -12.69
CA GLY A 352 13.40 -14.96 -13.65
C GLY A 352 13.24 -14.49 -15.10
N VAL A 353 13.61 -13.25 -15.42
CA VAL A 353 13.52 -12.68 -16.77
C VAL A 353 14.91 -12.66 -17.41
N GLY A 354 15.04 -13.17 -18.63
CA GLY A 354 16.27 -13.08 -19.42
C GLY A 354 16.45 -11.67 -19.99
N PHE A 355 17.68 -11.16 -20.01
CA PHE A 355 18.00 -9.87 -20.63
C PHE A 355 19.04 -10.06 -21.74
N ALA A 356 18.77 -9.47 -22.91
CA ALA A 356 19.71 -9.43 -24.02
C ALA A 356 19.80 -8.00 -24.56
N MET A 357 21.02 -7.52 -24.79
CA MET A 357 21.26 -6.18 -25.31
C MET A 357 22.18 -6.24 -26.52
N THR A 358 21.77 -5.55 -27.60
CA THR A 358 22.57 -5.38 -28.81
C THR A 358 22.74 -3.90 -29.07
N VAL A 359 23.97 -3.41 -28.98
CA VAL A 359 24.34 -2.03 -29.33
C VAL A 359 25.28 -2.10 -30.53
N ALA A 360 24.90 -1.50 -31.64
CA ALA A 360 25.75 -1.46 -32.82
C ALA A 360 27.09 -0.73 -32.53
N ASP A 361 28.12 -1.02 -33.32
CA ASP A 361 29.43 -0.40 -33.16
C ASP A 361 29.43 1.05 -33.62
N CYS A 362 30.27 1.89 -32.98
CA CYS A 362 30.46 3.30 -33.32
C CYS A 362 29.16 4.14 -33.34
N MET A 363 28.49 4.26 -32.19
CA MET A 363 27.28 5.08 -32.08
C MET A 363 27.59 6.58 -32.05
N PRO A 364 26.93 7.40 -32.89
CA PRO A 364 26.99 8.85 -32.78
C PRO A 364 26.35 9.32 -31.46
N PHE A 365 26.75 10.50 -31.01
CA PHE A 365 26.13 11.14 -29.86
C PHE A 365 24.71 11.59 -30.19
N VAL A 366 23.85 11.64 -29.18
CA VAL A 366 22.47 12.17 -29.29
C VAL A 366 22.32 13.46 -28.51
N LEU A 367 21.31 14.28 -28.85
CA LEU A 367 20.90 15.40 -28.01
C LEU A 367 19.91 14.90 -26.95
N SER A 368 20.34 14.84 -25.70
CA SER A 368 19.51 14.44 -24.56
C SER A 368 20.03 15.01 -23.24
N ASP A 369 19.28 14.86 -22.15
CA ASP A 369 19.76 15.16 -20.80
C ASP A 369 20.25 13.86 -20.15
N PRO A 370 21.57 13.64 -19.98
CA PRO A 370 22.09 12.38 -19.47
C PRO A 370 21.64 12.07 -18.04
N SER A 371 21.48 13.10 -17.19
CA SER A 371 21.11 12.94 -15.79
C SER A 371 19.66 12.47 -15.61
N ARG A 372 18.79 12.85 -16.54
CA ARG A 372 17.38 12.43 -16.56
C ARG A 372 17.13 11.22 -17.47
N LEU A 373 17.96 11.01 -18.49
CA LEU A 373 17.84 9.88 -19.41
C LEU A 373 18.20 8.55 -18.74
N GLU A 374 19.26 8.51 -17.95
CA GLU A 374 19.67 7.32 -17.19
C GLU A 374 18.53 6.74 -16.31
N PRO A 375 17.93 7.50 -15.39
CA PRO A 375 16.83 7.00 -14.57
C PRO A 375 15.59 6.68 -15.40
N MET A 376 15.33 7.40 -16.50
CA MET A 376 14.22 7.09 -17.40
C MET A 376 14.40 5.72 -18.07
N LEU A 377 15.60 5.41 -18.56
CA LEU A 377 15.92 4.11 -19.14
C LEU A 377 15.81 2.99 -18.09
N GLY A 378 16.31 3.23 -16.87
CA GLY A 378 16.15 2.31 -15.75
C GLY A 378 14.67 2.01 -15.44
N GLY A 379 13.85 3.06 -15.37
CA GLY A 379 12.41 2.93 -15.15
C GLY A 379 11.67 2.19 -16.27
N LEU A 380 12.09 2.37 -17.53
CA LEU A 380 11.53 1.61 -18.66
C LEU A 380 11.81 0.12 -18.54
N VAL A 381 13.05 -0.25 -18.21
CA VAL A 381 13.46 -1.65 -18.01
C VAL A 381 12.76 -2.25 -16.80
N ASP A 382 12.69 -1.52 -15.69
CA ASP A 382 11.97 -1.94 -14.48
C ASP A 382 10.47 -2.17 -14.79
N ARG A 383 9.81 -1.18 -15.41
CA ARG A 383 8.40 -1.27 -15.82
C ARG A 383 8.13 -2.50 -16.67
N CYS A 384 8.94 -2.70 -17.72
CA CYS A 384 8.78 -3.83 -18.63
C CYS A 384 8.98 -5.17 -17.91
N SER A 385 9.95 -5.28 -17.00
CA SER A 385 10.21 -6.52 -16.30
C SER A 385 9.14 -6.87 -15.25
N ARG A 386 8.51 -5.89 -14.58
CA ARG A 386 7.44 -6.15 -13.60
C ARG A 386 6.17 -6.74 -14.22
N SER A 387 5.89 -6.41 -15.48
CA SER A 387 4.74 -6.96 -16.20
C SER A 387 5.01 -8.31 -16.86
N LEU A 388 6.22 -8.85 -16.75
CA LEU A 388 6.60 -10.09 -17.43
C LEU A 388 6.57 -11.30 -16.48
N PRO A 389 5.95 -12.42 -16.89
CA PRO A 389 6.03 -13.66 -16.12
C PRO A 389 7.47 -14.24 -16.14
N PRO A 390 7.85 -15.04 -15.13
CA PRO A 390 9.13 -15.77 -15.14
C PRO A 390 9.31 -16.58 -16.42
N GLY A 391 10.55 -16.67 -16.92
CA GLY A 391 10.89 -17.31 -18.20
C GLY A 391 10.78 -16.39 -19.42
N SER A 392 10.27 -15.17 -19.26
CA SER A 392 10.25 -14.15 -20.32
C SER A 392 11.65 -13.67 -20.70
N LYS A 393 11.77 -13.00 -21.86
CA LYS A 393 13.00 -12.33 -22.30
C LYS A 393 12.74 -10.88 -22.67
N LEU A 394 13.59 -9.97 -22.20
CA LEU A 394 13.62 -8.57 -22.59
C LEU A 394 14.83 -8.32 -23.50
N LEU A 395 14.56 -7.78 -24.69
CA LEU A 395 15.55 -7.46 -25.69
C LEU A 395 15.64 -5.94 -25.85
N LEU A 396 16.84 -5.39 -25.69
CA LEU A 396 17.14 -3.98 -25.92
C LEU A 396 18.08 -3.85 -27.13
N THR A 397 17.67 -3.09 -28.15
CA THR A 397 18.50 -2.83 -29.32
C THR A 397 18.74 -1.34 -29.52
N LEU A 398 19.97 -0.95 -29.83
CA LEU A 398 20.32 0.41 -30.25
C LEU A 398 21.02 0.37 -31.60
N GLU A 399 20.42 1.02 -32.60
CA GLU A 399 20.93 1.06 -33.96
C GLU A 399 20.78 2.46 -34.61
N PRO A 400 21.67 2.84 -35.54
CA PRO A 400 21.48 4.04 -36.36
C PRO A 400 20.28 3.90 -37.29
N ALA A 401 19.50 4.98 -37.43
CA ALA A 401 18.33 5.06 -38.29
C ALA A 401 18.27 6.43 -38.98
N GLY A 402 19.11 6.61 -40.01
CA GLY A 402 19.26 7.89 -40.70
C GLY A 402 19.84 8.97 -39.76
N ALA A 403 19.14 10.10 -39.63
CA ALA A 403 19.54 11.21 -38.75
C ALA A 403 19.20 10.99 -37.25
N ARG A 404 18.86 9.76 -36.85
CA ARG A 404 18.46 9.42 -35.49
C ARG A 404 19.08 8.10 -35.03
N LEU A 405 19.17 7.90 -33.73
CA LEU A 405 19.36 6.60 -33.13
C LEU A 405 18.02 5.99 -32.75
N LYS A 406 17.82 4.73 -33.11
CA LYS A 406 16.64 3.93 -32.81
C LYS A 406 16.95 3.00 -31.64
N LEU A 407 16.33 3.30 -30.50
CA LEU A 407 16.32 2.45 -29.32
C LEU A 407 15.02 1.63 -29.35
N GLN A 408 15.12 0.30 -29.30
CA GLN A 408 13.96 -0.58 -29.17
C GLN A 408 14.04 -1.42 -27.90
N LEU A 409 12.89 -1.57 -27.25
CA LEU A 409 12.71 -2.44 -26.10
C LEU A 409 11.56 -3.39 -26.39
N ILE A 410 11.88 -4.68 -26.54
CA ILE A 410 10.95 -5.73 -26.95
C ILE A 410 10.91 -6.80 -25.87
N SER A 411 9.73 -7.09 -25.35
CA SER A 411 9.50 -8.20 -24.44
C SER A 411 8.95 -9.41 -25.18
N ARG A 412 9.35 -10.62 -24.77
CA ARG A 412 8.82 -11.89 -25.24
C ARG A 412 8.44 -12.75 -24.06
N THR A 413 7.16 -13.10 -23.93
CA THR A 413 6.67 -14.05 -22.92
C THR A 413 6.95 -15.50 -23.33
N PRO A 414 6.93 -16.48 -22.41
CA PRO A 414 7.06 -17.90 -22.74
C PRO A 414 6.07 -18.36 -23.81
N GLU A 415 4.83 -17.88 -23.75
CA GLU A 415 3.78 -18.15 -24.74
C GLU A 415 4.12 -17.57 -26.11
N GLN A 416 4.68 -16.35 -26.18
CA GLN A 416 5.14 -15.72 -27.42
C GLN A 416 6.43 -16.36 -27.98
N ILE A 417 7.22 -17.00 -27.12
CA ILE A 417 8.37 -17.81 -27.54
C ILE A 417 7.89 -19.15 -28.15
N ALA A 418 6.70 -19.64 -27.75
CA ALA A 418 6.11 -20.90 -28.19
C ALA A 418 5.05 -20.79 -29.33
N ALA A 419 4.33 -19.67 -29.46
CA ALA A 419 3.30 -19.43 -30.47
C ALA A 419 3.21 -17.94 -30.88
N GLN A 420 2.78 -17.67 -32.12
CA GLN A 420 2.77 -16.32 -32.74
C GLN A 420 1.51 -15.48 -32.47
N THR A 421 0.84 -15.65 -31.33
CA THR A 421 -0.39 -14.90 -31.01
C THR A 421 -0.21 -14.08 -29.73
N ILE A 422 -0.73 -12.84 -29.75
CA ILE A 422 -0.54 -11.83 -28.72
C ILE A 422 -1.92 -11.42 -28.21
N ASP A 423 -2.23 -11.71 -26.95
CA ASP A 423 -3.30 -11.00 -26.23
C ASP A 423 -2.70 -9.82 -25.43
N PRO A 424 -3.34 -8.64 -25.43
CA PRO A 424 -2.87 -7.48 -24.70
C PRO A 424 -3.10 -7.65 -23.18
N MET A 425 -2.11 -7.26 -22.38
CA MET A 425 -2.26 -7.20 -20.91
C MET A 425 -3.23 -6.09 -20.49
N PRO A 426 -4.14 -6.33 -19.53
CA PRO A 426 -5.07 -5.31 -19.04
C PRO A 426 -4.33 -4.22 -18.23
N GLN A 427 -4.51 -2.96 -18.64
CA GLN A 427 -4.00 -1.77 -17.93
C GLN A 427 -5.12 -0.72 -17.82
N GLU A 428 -5.44 -0.31 -16.60
CA GLU A 428 -6.39 0.77 -16.33
C GLU A 428 -5.64 2.10 -16.12
N ARG A 429 -6.17 3.20 -16.63
CA ARG A 429 -5.56 4.53 -16.44
C ARG A 429 -6.03 5.15 -15.14
N LEU A 430 -5.11 5.69 -14.35
CA LEU A 430 -5.39 6.41 -13.11
C LEU A 430 -4.89 7.86 -13.27
N GLY A 431 -5.80 8.77 -13.61
CA GLY A 431 -5.47 10.18 -13.82
C GLY A 431 -4.50 10.43 -14.99
N PRO A 432 -3.85 11.60 -15.04
CA PRO A 432 -3.03 12.02 -16.18
C PRO A 432 -1.66 11.32 -16.25
N VAL A 433 -1.10 10.95 -15.09
CA VAL A 433 0.31 10.50 -14.96
C VAL A 433 0.43 8.99 -14.74
N LEU A 434 -0.58 8.32 -14.19
CA LEU A 434 -0.45 6.95 -13.69
C LEU A 434 -1.32 5.93 -14.45
N SER A 435 -0.92 4.66 -14.36
CA SER A 435 -1.68 3.50 -14.83
C SER A 435 -1.54 2.36 -13.83
N TRP A 436 -2.59 1.58 -13.66
CA TRP A 436 -2.67 0.42 -12.80
C TRP A 436 -2.67 -0.86 -13.64
N ASN A 437 -1.82 -1.81 -13.27
CA ASN A 437 -1.91 -3.17 -13.80
C ASN A 437 -2.73 -4.00 -12.82
N THR A 438 -3.91 -4.46 -13.28
CA THR A 438 -4.90 -5.16 -12.45
C THR A 438 -4.42 -6.55 -11.99
N ASP A 439 -3.56 -7.19 -12.77
CA ASP A 439 -3.08 -8.56 -12.49
C ASP A 439 -1.95 -8.57 -11.46
N THR A 440 -1.10 -7.53 -11.49
CA THR A 440 0.08 -7.41 -10.61
C THR A 440 -0.13 -6.44 -9.45
N GLY A 441 -1.23 -5.69 -9.44
CA GLY A 441 -1.47 -4.61 -8.49
C GLY A 441 -0.41 -3.50 -8.53
N SER A 442 0.29 -3.32 -9.66
CA SER A 442 1.41 -2.40 -9.77
C SER A 442 1.01 -1.05 -10.35
N LEU A 443 1.35 0.03 -9.63
CA LEU A 443 1.15 1.42 -10.06
C LEU A 443 2.33 1.91 -10.92
N GLN A 444 2.11 2.32 -12.15
CA GLN A 444 3.18 2.70 -13.06
C GLN A 444 2.89 4.04 -13.72
N LEU A 445 3.89 4.63 -14.38
CA LEU A 445 3.64 5.75 -15.28
C LEU A 445 2.73 5.34 -16.44
N SER A 446 1.78 6.20 -16.76
CA SER A 446 0.93 6.05 -17.93
C SER A 446 1.77 6.09 -19.20
N GLN A 447 1.28 5.47 -20.28
CA GLN A 447 1.97 5.51 -21.58
C GLN A 447 2.10 6.95 -22.09
N THR A 448 1.11 7.80 -21.81
CA THR A 448 1.12 9.22 -22.18
C THR A 448 2.22 9.98 -21.44
N ALA A 449 2.34 9.78 -20.12
CA ALA A 449 3.39 10.39 -19.31
C ALA A 449 4.79 9.90 -19.71
N THR A 450 4.94 8.60 -19.95
CA THR A 450 6.17 7.97 -20.46
C THR A 450 6.60 8.59 -21.79
N ARG A 451 5.65 8.78 -22.72
CA ARG A 451 5.89 9.42 -24.02
C ARG A 451 6.38 10.86 -23.84
N ARG A 452 5.66 11.66 -23.05
CA ARG A 452 6.01 13.08 -22.82
C ARG A 452 7.38 13.22 -22.16
N LEU A 453 7.71 12.37 -21.17
CA LEU A 453 9.03 12.36 -20.56
C LEU A 453 10.12 12.08 -21.58
N LEU A 454 9.97 11.05 -22.41
CA LEU A 454 10.95 10.73 -23.46
C LEU A 454 11.05 11.86 -24.49
N GLU A 455 9.94 12.50 -24.86
CA GLU A 455 9.92 13.68 -25.73
C GLU A 455 10.66 14.87 -25.13
N SER A 456 10.50 15.11 -23.82
CA SER A 456 11.27 16.14 -23.09
C SER A 456 12.77 15.87 -23.06
N LEU A 457 13.18 14.61 -23.25
CA LEU A 457 14.57 14.16 -23.34
C LEU A 457 15.09 14.08 -24.78
N GLY A 458 14.36 14.66 -25.74
CA GLY A 458 14.71 14.67 -27.16
C GLY A 458 14.26 13.42 -27.93
N GLY A 459 13.67 12.43 -27.28
CA GLY A 459 13.24 11.17 -27.90
C GLY A 459 11.86 11.26 -28.55
N ARG A 460 11.68 10.79 -29.79
CA ARG A 460 10.35 10.58 -30.39
C ARG A 460 9.90 9.15 -30.20
N VAL A 461 8.76 8.95 -29.53
CA VAL A 461 8.26 7.61 -29.21
C VAL A 461 7.28 7.12 -30.26
N THR A 462 7.52 5.94 -30.80
CA THR A 462 6.54 5.20 -31.61
C THR A 462 6.24 3.88 -30.91
N GLN A 463 4.97 3.65 -30.58
CA GLN A 463 4.53 2.42 -29.96
C GLN A 463 3.63 1.67 -30.96
N ARG A 464 4.04 0.47 -31.37
CA ARG A 464 3.15 -0.44 -32.08
C ARG A 464 2.50 -1.37 -31.07
N ARG A 465 1.20 -1.64 -31.24
CA ARG A 465 0.35 -2.40 -30.30
C ARG A 465 0.88 -3.83 -30.01
N ASP A 466 1.81 -4.30 -30.82
CA ASP A 466 2.21 -5.70 -30.96
C ASP A 466 3.72 -5.97 -30.75
N ARG A 467 4.59 -4.96 -30.61
CA ARG A 467 6.06 -5.16 -30.76
C ARG A 467 6.99 -4.42 -29.80
N GLY A 468 6.49 -3.86 -28.70
CA GLY A 468 7.31 -3.18 -27.71
C GLY A 468 7.49 -1.67 -27.95
N LEU A 469 8.37 -1.04 -27.17
CA LEU A 469 8.60 0.40 -27.19
C LEU A 469 9.74 0.74 -28.16
N THR A 470 9.54 1.72 -29.05
CA THR A 470 10.62 2.25 -29.90
C THR A 470 10.75 3.75 -29.69
N VAL A 471 11.97 4.22 -29.45
CA VAL A 471 12.32 5.63 -29.22
C VAL A 471 13.39 6.05 -30.21
N PHE A 472 13.19 7.20 -30.84
CA PHE A 472 14.16 7.78 -31.76
C PHE A 472 14.80 9.03 -31.17
N PHE A 473 16.11 9.02 -30.94
CA PHE A 473 16.85 10.18 -30.46
C PHE A 473 17.55 10.89 -31.63
N PRO A 474 17.49 12.24 -31.73
CA PRO A 474 18.21 13.00 -32.74
C PRO A 474 19.72 12.88 -32.52
N ILE A 475 20.46 12.64 -33.59
CA ILE A 475 21.92 12.68 -33.56
C ILE A 475 22.36 14.12 -33.30
N ALA A 476 23.30 14.30 -32.38
CA ALA A 476 23.95 15.58 -32.18
C ALA A 476 24.88 15.85 -33.37
N GLU A 477 24.57 16.88 -34.16
CA GLU A 477 25.48 17.33 -35.22
C GLU A 477 26.82 17.75 -34.59
N GLN A 478 27.92 17.43 -35.27
CA GLN A 478 29.25 17.90 -34.86
C GLN A 478 29.28 19.41 -35.10
N CYS A 479 29.29 20.21 -34.02
CA CYS A 479 29.69 21.61 -34.09
C CYS A 479 31.16 21.73 -34.49
#